data_AF-A0A3B9A761-F1
#
_entry.id   AF-A0A3B9A761-F1
#
_cell.length_a   1.000
_cell.length_b   1.000
_cell.length_c   1.000
_cell.angle_alpha   90.00
_cell.angle_beta   90.00
_cell.angle_gamma   90.00
#
_symmetry.space_group_name_H-M   'P 1'
#
loop_
_entity.id
_entity.type
_entity.pdbx_description
1 polymer ?
#
loop_
_entity_poly.entity_id
_entity_poly.type
_entity_poly.pdbx_seq_one_letter_code
_entity_poly.pdbx_strand_id
1 'polypeptide(L)'
;MAVLRLERVWGWGGQAACRPGDQVEPETVVGYGPTPPPQTVLLEADRGQTVATLLHGKGDRVSRGEPLAFYSFMFGLGYREFVSPVDGEVVGLEPGRILVQPFPAPVRALVGGRVEEVREDRAIISTEGLLLPGRLAWGPARGGELVPLPNGELLPDQVGDAHTGRVV
;
A
#
# COMPACT_ATOMS: atom_id res chain seq x y z
N MET A 1 24.66 -20.39 13.14
CA MET A 1 23.95 -19.39 12.32
C MET A 1 24.28 -18.01 12.85
N ALA A 2 24.32 -16.99 11.98
CA ALA A 2 24.60 -15.62 12.40
C ALA A 2 23.30 -14.92 12.80
N VAL A 3 23.36 -14.05 13.81
CA VAL A 3 22.25 -13.13 14.12
C VAL A 3 22.39 -11.92 13.21
N LEU A 4 21.41 -11.72 12.34
CA LEU A 4 21.30 -10.58 11.45
C LEU A 4 20.43 -9.51 12.12
N ARG A 5 20.75 -8.25 11.86
CA ARG A 5 19.94 -7.08 12.25
C ARG A 5 19.48 -6.37 11.00
N LEU A 6 18.18 -6.39 10.74
CA LEU A 6 17.58 -5.88 9.53
C LEU A 6 16.70 -4.67 9.85
N GLU A 7 16.88 -3.61 9.09
CA GLU A 7 16.13 -2.37 9.26
C GLU A 7 14.88 -2.36 8.39
N ARG A 8 13.75 -1.94 8.98
CA ARG A 8 12.48 -1.70 8.29
C ARG A 8 12.13 -0.24 8.42
N VAL A 9 12.41 0.52 7.37
CA VAL A 9 12.25 1.99 7.33
C VAL A 9 10.87 2.34 6.78
N TRP A 10 10.14 3.20 7.49
CA TRP A 10 8.91 3.85 7.02
C TRP A 10 9.09 5.34 6.73
N GLY A 11 10.17 5.95 7.23
CA GLY A 11 10.52 7.34 6.97
C GLY A 11 9.92 8.33 7.96
N TRP A 12 10.44 9.56 7.94
CA TRP A 12 10.02 10.63 8.86
C TRP A 12 8.54 10.97 8.68
N GLY A 13 7.83 11.14 9.80
CA GLY A 13 6.38 11.36 9.82
C GLY A 13 5.54 10.10 9.68
N GLY A 14 6.17 8.93 9.53
CA GLY A 14 5.50 7.63 9.68
C GLY A 14 5.27 7.26 11.15
N GLN A 15 4.64 6.12 11.37
CA GLN A 15 4.23 5.67 12.71
C GLN A 15 4.57 4.20 12.92
N ALA A 16 5.15 3.88 14.07
CA ALA A 16 5.39 2.49 14.45
C ALA A 16 4.07 1.75 14.74
N ALA A 17 4.00 0.50 14.32
CA ALA A 17 2.91 -0.44 14.62
C ALA A 17 3.38 -1.62 15.50
N CYS A 18 4.65 -1.59 15.91
CA CYS A 18 5.28 -2.59 16.78
C CYS A 18 6.03 -1.92 17.94
N ARG A 19 6.53 -2.73 18.86
CA ARG A 19 7.30 -2.32 20.04
C ARG A 19 8.53 -3.22 20.22
N PRO A 20 9.59 -2.74 20.89
CA PRO A 20 10.71 -3.60 21.27
C PRO A 20 10.24 -4.83 22.05
N GLY A 21 10.73 -5.99 21.65
CA GLY A 21 10.40 -7.29 22.21
C GLY A 21 9.29 -8.06 21.49
N ASP A 22 8.57 -7.43 20.55
CA ASP A 22 7.54 -8.09 19.74
C ASP A 22 8.15 -9.19 18.87
N GLN A 23 7.46 -10.33 18.77
CA GLN A 23 7.77 -11.36 17.79
C GLN A 23 6.99 -11.05 16.51
N VAL A 24 7.66 -11.08 15.37
CA VAL A 24 7.08 -10.73 14.07
C VAL A 24 7.28 -11.86 13.07
N GLU A 25 6.34 -11.98 12.14
CA GLU A 25 6.39 -12.83 10.96
C GLU A 25 6.59 -11.95 9.71
N PRO A 26 7.02 -12.51 8.56
CA PRO A 26 7.29 -11.72 7.35
C PRO A 26 6.15 -10.76 6.94
N GLU A 27 4.90 -11.17 7.13
CA GLU A 27 3.73 -10.38 6.74
C GLU A 27 3.28 -9.36 7.80
N THR A 28 3.82 -9.41 9.02
CA THR A 28 3.48 -8.51 10.12
C THR A 28 3.81 -7.07 9.74
N VAL A 29 2.83 -6.17 9.89
CA VAL A 29 3.03 -4.73 9.72
C VAL A 29 3.73 -4.17 10.95
N VAL A 30 4.94 -3.65 10.77
CA VAL A 30 5.78 -3.10 11.85
C VAL A 30 5.73 -1.59 11.94
N GLY A 31 5.22 -0.94 10.89
CA GLY A 31 4.97 0.50 10.88
C GLY A 31 4.20 0.92 9.63
N TYR A 32 3.93 2.20 9.55
CA TYR A 32 3.26 2.85 8.43
C TYR A 32 4.10 4.04 7.99
N GLY A 33 4.21 4.24 6.68
CA GLY A 33 4.85 5.42 6.11
C GLY A 33 4.13 6.72 6.49
N PRO A 34 4.70 7.88 6.14
CA PRO A 34 4.01 9.15 6.34
C PRO A 34 2.69 9.17 5.56
N THR A 35 1.68 9.79 6.16
CA THR A 35 0.39 10.00 5.52
C THR A 35 0.55 10.90 4.30
N PRO A 36 0.22 10.43 3.08
CA PRO A 36 0.32 11.26 1.87
C PRO A 36 -0.68 12.43 1.90
N PRO A 37 -0.49 13.49 1.11
CA PRO A 37 -1.48 14.56 1.01
C PRO A 37 -2.79 14.05 0.37
N PRO A 38 -3.95 14.68 0.70
CA PRO A 38 -5.23 14.38 0.06
C PRO A 38 -5.14 14.45 -1.48
N GLN A 39 -5.74 13.48 -2.15
CA GLN A 39 -5.90 13.44 -3.59
C GLN A 39 -7.23 14.08 -3.98
N THR A 40 -7.22 14.90 -5.03
CA THR A 40 -8.43 15.58 -5.51
C THR A 40 -9.01 14.83 -6.71
N VAL A 41 -10.30 14.51 -6.63
CA VAL A 41 -11.09 14.03 -7.77
C VAL A 41 -11.97 15.18 -8.24
N LEU A 42 -11.76 15.63 -9.47
CA LEU A 42 -12.54 16.70 -10.09
C LEU A 42 -13.85 16.13 -10.65
N LEU A 43 -14.96 16.73 -10.23
CA LEU A 43 -16.31 16.40 -10.67
C LEU A 43 -16.81 17.43 -11.69
N GLU A 44 -17.85 17.06 -12.44
CA GLU A 44 -18.60 18.05 -13.21
C GLU A 44 -19.35 19.01 -12.28
N ALA A 45 -19.24 20.31 -12.56
CA ALA A 45 -19.95 21.36 -11.86
C ALA A 45 -20.50 22.39 -12.85
N ASP A 46 -21.73 22.85 -12.62
CA ASP A 46 -22.35 23.96 -13.35
C ASP A 46 -22.70 25.08 -12.37
N ARG A 47 -22.38 26.33 -12.72
CA ARG A 47 -22.62 27.53 -11.90
C ARG A 47 -22.18 27.40 -10.43
N GLY A 48 -21.09 26.66 -10.19
CA GLY A 48 -20.57 26.44 -8.83
C GLY A 48 -21.36 25.41 -8.01
N GLN A 49 -22.17 24.55 -8.64
CA GLN A 49 -22.82 23.41 -8.01
C GLN A 49 -22.39 22.11 -8.69
N THR A 50 -22.08 21.09 -7.90
CA THR A 50 -21.79 19.75 -8.43
C THR A 50 -23.03 19.18 -9.09
N VAL A 51 -22.91 18.78 -10.36
CA VAL A 51 -24.00 18.13 -11.13
C VAL A 51 -23.92 16.61 -11.11
N ALA A 52 -22.78 16.06 -10.67
CA ALA A 52 -22.62 14.63 -10.44
C ALA A 52 -23.37 14.19 -9.16
N THR A 53 -23.96 13.00 -9.20
CA THR A 53 -24.51 12.33 -8.02
C THR A 53 -23.38 11.72 -7.22
N LEU A 54 -23.22 12.13 -5.96
CA LEU A 54 -22.25 11.59 -5.03
C LEU A 54 -22.72 10.22 -4.52
N LEU A 55 -21.80 9.25 -4.48
CA LEU A 55 -22.03 7.91 -3.93
C LEU A 55 -21.50 7.76 -2.50
N HIS A 56 -20.54 8.61 -2.12
CA HIS A 56 -19.91 8.61 -0.80
C HIS A 56 -19.98 9.98 -0.12
N GLY A 57 -20.12 9.95 1.21
CA GLY A 57 -20.07 11.09 2.10
C GLY A 57 -18.70 11.31 2.73
N LYS A 58 -18.54 12.46 3.40
CA LYS A 58 -17.35 12.71 4.23
C LYS A 58 -17.28 11.70 5.38
N GLY A 59 -16.11 11.10 5.59
CA GLY A 59 -15.85 10.04 6.56
C GLY A 59 -15.95 8.63 5.99
N ASP A 60 -16.43 8.47 4.76
CA ASP A 60 -16.54 7.16 4.13
C ASP A 60 -15.17 6.66 3.68
N ARG A 61 -14.92 5.37 3.91
CA ARG A 61 -13.75 4.66 3.39
C ARG A 61 -14.01 4.22 1.96
N VAL A 62 -12.99 4.35 1.12
CA VAL A 62 -13.06 4.06 -0.32
C VAL A 62 -11.80 3.33 -0.76
N SER A 63 -11.95 2.47 -1.76
CA SER A 63 -10.87 1.69 -2.36
C SER A 63 -10.44 2.32 -3.68
N ARG A 64 -9.21 2.09 -4.11
CA ARG A 64 -8.74 2.50 -5.44
C ARG A 64 -9.63 1.89 -6.52
N GLY A 65 -10.12 2.72 -7.43
CA GLY A 65 -11.02 2.33 -8.51
C GLY A 65 -12.51 2.31 -8.11
N GLU A 66 -12.83 2.51 -6.83
CA GLU A 66 -14.21 2.57 -6.35
C GLU A 66 -14.92 3.84 -6.86
N PRO A 67 -16.13 3.75 -7.44
CA PRO A 67 -16.90 4.90 -7.87
C PRO A 67 -17.28 5.82 -6.70
N LEU A 68 -16.84 7.07 -6.76
CA LEU A 68 -17.15 8.12 -5.78
C LEU A 68 -18.37 8.95 -6.16
N ALA A 69 -18.57 9.13 -7.46
CA ALA A 69 -19.68 9.86 -8.03
C ALA A 69 -19.92 9.42 -9.48
N PHE A 70 -21.11 9.70 -10.00
CA PHE A 70 -21.40 9.53 -11.41
C PHE A 70 -22.21 10.71 -11.95
N TYR A 71 -22.05 10.99 -13.24
CA TYR A 71 -22.85 11.96 -13.97
C TYR A 71 -23.52 11.28 -15.16
N SER A 72 -24.85 11.29 -15.20
CA SER A 72 -25.61 10.77 -16.33
C SER A 72 -25.97 11.88 -17.30
N PHE A 73 -25.76 11.64 -18.59
CA PHE A 73 -26.06 12.59 -19.67
C PHE A 73 -26.97 11.96 -20.71
N MET A 74 -27.52 12.81 -21.60
CA MET A 74 -28.43 12.39 -22.68
C MET A 74 -29.60 11.54 -22.19
N PHE A 75 -30.27 11.96 -21.10
CA PHE A 75 -31.42 11.24 -20.52
C PHE A 75 -31.14 9.77 -20.15
N GLY A 76 -29.94 9.45 -19.68
CA GLY A 76 -29.59 8.09 -19.25
C GLY A 76 -28.93 7.22 -20.32
N LEU A 77 -28.71 7.74 -21.54
CA LEU A 77 -28.03 6.99 -22.61
C LEU A 77 -26.51 6.87 -22.41
N GLY A 78 -25.94 7.64 -21.49
CA GLY A 78 -24.54 7.54 -21.12
C GLY A 78 -24.31 8.01 -19.68
N TYR A 79 -23.20 7.56 -19.10
CA TYR A 79 -22.74 8.00 -17.80
C TYR A 79 -21.22 8.16 -17.78
N ARG A 80 -20.75 9.02 -16.88
CA ARG A 80 -19.35 9.19 -16.53
C ARG A 80 -19.17 8.85 -15.07
N GLU A 81 -18.24 7.95 -14.77
CA GLU A 81 -17.85 7.62 -13.40
C GLU A 81 -16.61 8.42 -12.98
N PHE A 82 -16.61 8.81 -11.71
CA PHE A 82 -15.48 9.44 -11.03
C PHE A 82 -15.03 8.46 -9.95
N VAL A 83 -13.88 7.85 -10.14
CA VAL A 83 -13.38 6.80 -9.23
C VAL A 83 -12.30 7.32 -8.30
N SER A 84 -12.16 6.68 -7.14
CA SER A 84 -11.08 6.99 -6.21
C SER A 84 -9.73 6.60 -6.81
N PRO A 85 -8.72 7.49 -6.79
CA PRO A 85 -7.38 7.15 -7.26
C PRO A 85 -6.57 6.37 -6.21
N VAL A 86 -7.07 6.20 -4.99
CA VAL A 86 -6.34 5.66 -3.84
C VAL A 86 -7.27 4.90 -2.89
N ASP A 87 -6.70 4.00 -2.09
CA ASP A 87 -7.37 3.52 -0.89
C ASP A 87 -7.28 4.60 0.20
N GLY A 88 -8.40 4.98 0.80
CA GLY A 88 -8.43 6.11 1.71
C GLY A 88 -9.79 6.41 2.32
N GLU A 89 -9.91 7.64 2.81
CA GLU A 89 -11.13 8.17 3.40
C GLU A 89 -11.51 9.50 2.73
N VAL A 90 -12.80 9.72 2.47
CA VAL A 90 -13.30 10.99 1.95
C VAL A 90 -13.24 12.05 3.05
N VAL A 91 -12.36 13.03 2.93
CA VAL A 91 -12.15 14.08 3.95
C VAL A 91 -12.80 15.41 3.61
N GLY A 92 -13.14 15.61 2.34
CA GLY A 92 -13.72 16.86 1.86
C GLY A 92 -14.65 16.65 0.68
N LEU A 93 -15.76 17.38 0.69
CA LEU A 93 -16.71 17.49 -0.40
C LEU A 93 -16.94 18.98 -0.64
N GLU A 94 -16.60 19.43 -1.84
CA GLU A 94 -16.80 20.82 -2.24
C GLU A 94 -17.40 20.83 -3.65
N PRO A 95 -18.01 21.95 -4.08
CA PRO A 95 -18.55 22.02 -5.43
C PRO A 95 -17.47 21.71 -6.49
N GLY A 96 -17.74 20.69 -7.31
CA GLY A 96 -16.83 20.21 -8.36
C GLY A 96 -15.63 19.40 -7.87
N ARG A 97 -15.51 19.03 -6.59
CA ARG A 97 -14.37 18.23 -6.12
C ARG A 97 -14.65 17.35 -4.90
N ILE A 98 -14.01 16.18 -4.89
CA ILE A 98 -13.91 15.28 -3.73
C ILE A 98 -12.45 15.19 -3.32
N LEU A 99 -12.18 15.29 -2.02
CA LEU A 99 -10.87 15.09 -1.44
C LEU A 99 -10.82 13.73 -0.74
N VAL A 100 -9.91 12.87 -1.18
CA VAL A 100 -9.67 11.55 -0.58
C VAL A 100 -8.31 11.56 0.09
N GLN A 101 -8.28 11.35 1.41
CA GLN A 101 -7.06 11.20 2.20
C GLN A 101 -6.56 9.76 2.06
N PRO A 102 -5.40 9.52 1.41
CA PRO A 102 -4.87 8.16 1.28
C PRO A 102 -4.49 7.58 2.65
N PHE A 103 -4.69 6.28 2.82
CA PHE A 103 -4.10 5.56 3.95
C PHE A 103 -2.57 5.47 3.79
N PRO A 104 -1.81 5.59 4.89
CA PRO A 104 -0.36 5.44 4.83
C PRO A 104 0.04 4.01 4.44
N ALA A 105 1.11 3.90 3.65
CA ALA A 105 1.57 2.60 3.17
C ALA A 105 2.10 1.73 4.33
N PRO A 106 1.64 0.47 4.47
CA PRO A 106 2.14 -0.42 5.50
C PRO A 106 3.58 -0.86 5.20
N VAL A 107 4.42 -0.86 6.23
CA VAL A 107 5.77 -1.42 6.18
C VAL A 107 5.76 -2.75 6.92
N ARG A 108 5.97 -3.83 6.15
CA ARG A 108 6.04 -5.20 6.67
C ARG A 108 7.43 -5.56 7.18
N ALA A 109 7.50 -6.52 8.09
CA ALA A 109 8.74 -7.06 8.64
C ALA A 109 9.62 -7.74 7.57
N LEU A 110 9.00 -8.44 6.60
CA LEU A 110 9.62 -9.26 5.55
C LEU A 110 10.44 -10.46 6.03
N VAL A 111 10.78 -10.52 7.31
CA VAL A 111 11.47 -11.63 7.95
C VAL A 111 10.79 -11.97 9.27
N GLY A 112 10.85 -13.24 9.66
CA GLY A 112 10.51 -13.66 11.01
C GLY A 112 11.61 -13.29 11.98
N GLY A 113 11.26 -12.81 13.17
CA GLY A 113 12.27 -12.38 14.15
C GLY A 113 11.70 -11.65 15.35
N ARG A 114 12.60 -11.02 16.12
CA ARG A 114 12.26 -10.20 17.28
C ARG A 114 12.59 -8.73 17.00
N VAL A 115 11.68 -7.83 17.34
CA VAL A 115 11.93 -6.39 17.28
C VAL A 115 12.89 -6.03 18.41
N GLU A 116 14.11 -5.58 18.07
CA GLU A 116 15.13 -5.18 19.05
C GLU A 116 14.95 -3.71 19.46
N GLU A 117 14.71 -2.86 18.47
CA GLU A 117 14.66 -1.41 18.65
C GLU A 117 13.60 -0.83 17.72
N VAL A 118 12.89 0.19 18.20
CA VAL A 118 11.98 1.02 17.40
C VAL A 118 12.43 2.46 17.52
N ARG A 119 12.68 3.09 16.37
CA ARG A 119 13.00 4.51 16.23
C ARG A 119 11.83 5.23 15.57
N GLU A 120 11.95 6.54 15.44
CA GLU A 120 10.92 7.38 14.82
C GLU A 120 10.63 6.99 13.36
N ASP A 121 11.66 6.60 12.60
CA ASP A 121 11.55 6.34 11.16
C ASP A 121 11.71 4.87 10.75
N ARG A 122 12.00 3.96 11.71
CA ARG A 122 12.28 2.55 11.43
C ARG A 122 12.18 1.63 12.65
N ALA A 123 12.10 0.32 12.38
CA ALA A 123 12.34 -0.75 13.36
C ALA A 123 13.58 -1.56 12.99
N ILE A 124 14.27 -2.11 13.99
CA ILE A 124 15.37 -3.07 13.84
C ILE A 124 14.88 -4.45 14.28
N ILE A 125 14.95 -5.42 13.39
CA ILE A 125 14.52 -6.80 13.63
C ILE A 125 15.75 -7.70 13.69
N SER A 126 15.90 -8.45 14.78
CA SER A 126 16.88 -9.53 14.89
C SER A 126 16.30 -10.84 14.35
N THR A 127 17.09 -11.53 13.55
CA THR A 127 16.72 -12.83 12.99
C THR A 127 17.95 -13.71 12.85
N GLU A 128 17.80 -15.02 12.99
CA GLU A 128 18.90 -15.94 12.71
C GLU A 128 18.84 -16.38 11.25
N GLY A 129 19.95 -16.21 10.52
CA GLY A 129 19.95 -16.56 9.11
C GLY A 129 21.26 -16.30 8.40
N LEU A 130 21.15 -16.30 7.07
CA LEU A 130 22.22 -16.00 6.14
C LEU A 130 21.77 -14.88 5.20
N LEU A 131 22.62 -13.88 5.00
CA LEU A 131 22.38 -12.84 4.00
C LEU A 131 22.91 -13.31 2.65
N LEU A 132 22.04 -13.45 1.66
CA LEU A 132 22.41 -13.81 0.29
C LEU A 132 22.56 -12.53 -0.56
N PRO A 133 23.70 -12.33 -1.25
CA PRO A 133 23.87 -11.17 -2.12
C PRO A 133 23.02 -11.30 -3.40
N GLY A 134 22.15 -10.32 -3.64
CA GLY A 134 21.40 -10.16 -4.89
C GLY A 134 22.03 -9.12 -5.82
N ARG A 135 21.74 -9.16 -7.12
CA ARG A 135 22.29 -8.21 -8.11
C ARG A 135 21.40 -6.99 -8.35
N LEU A 136 20.11 -7.19 -8.59
CA LEU A 136 19.14 -6.13 -8.83
C LEU A 136 17.73 -6.73 -8.75
N ALA A 137 16.77 -6.02 -8.14
CA ALA A 137 15.37 -6.42 -8.10
C ALA A 137 14.47 -5.21 -8.40
N TRP A 138 13.35 -5.45 -9.06
CA TRP A 138 12.37 -4.42 -9.43
C TRP A 138 11.01 -4.80 -8.83
N GLY A 139 10.27 -3.79 -8.36
CA GLY A 139 8.96 -3.98 -7.75
C GLY A 139 8.95 -3.83 -6.22
N PRO A 140 7.78 -4.07 -5.59
CA PRO A 140 7.62 -3.92 -4.16
C PRO A 140 8.40 -5.00 -3.40
N ALA A 141 8.90 -4.66 -2.22
CA ALA A 141 9.55 -5.61 -1.35
C ALA A 141 8.56 -6.72 -0.92
N ARG A 142 9.01 -7.97 -0.97
CA ARG A 142 8.23 -9.18 -0.61
C ARG A 142 9.08 -10.09 0.26
N GLY A 143 8.41 -10.84 1.14
CA GLY A 143 8.97 -11.98 1.85
C GLY A 143 8.30 -13.25 1.36
N GLY A 144 8.93 -14.41 1.59
CA GLY A 144 8.40 -15.70 1.17
C GLY A 144 9.49 -16.77 1.11
N GLU A 145 9.07 -17.98 0.77
CA GLU A 145 10.00 -19.09 0.50
C GLU A 145 10.82 -18.77 -0.76
N LEU A 146 12.15 -18.93 -0.66
CA LEU A 146 13.05 -18.82 -1.81
C LEU A 146 12.95 -20.09 -2.66
N VAL A 147 12.55 -19.93 -3.92
CA VAL A 147 12.47 -21.06 -4.87
C VAL A 147 13.78 -21.14 -5.66
N PRO A 148 14.54 -22.23 -5.53
CA PRO A 148 15.73 -22.41 -6.34
C PRO A 148 15.35 -22.70 -7.80
N LEU A 149 15.83 -21.88 -8.72
CA LEU A 149 15.62 -22.07 -10.15
C LEU A 149 16.67 -23.05 -10.71
N PRO A 150 16.26 -24.16 -11.36
CA PRO A 150 17.18 -25.21 -11.78
C PRO A 150 18.22 -24.76 -12.83
N ASN A 151 17.90 -23.75 -13.64
CA ASN A 151 18.77 -23.24 -14.71
C ASN A 151 19.15 -21.75 -14.53
N GLY A 152 18.86 -21.16 -13.37
CA GLY A 152 19.23 -19.76 -13.05
C GLY A 152 18.45 -18.68 -13.81
N GLU A 153 17.45 -19.04 -14.61
CA GLU A 153 16.60 -18.09 -15.33
C GLU A 153 15.13 -18.55 -15.26
N LEU A 154 14.24 -17.61 -14.95
CA LEU A 154 12.79 -17.77 -14.99
C LEU A 154 12.24 -16.67 -15.89
N LEU A 155 11.61 -17.06 -17.00
CA LEU A 155 10.95 -16.12 -17.91
C LEU A 155 9.57 -15.73 -17.36
N PRO A 156 9.05 -14.53 -17.67
CA PRO A 156 7.76 -14.08 -17.12
C PRO A 156 6.58 -15.03 -17.38
N ASP A 157 6.56 -15.72 -18.53
CA ASP A 157 5.54 -16.70 -18.91
C ASP A 157 5.64 -18.04 -18.15
N GLN A 158 6.75 -18.25 -17.43
CA GLN A 158 6.95 -19.41 -16.56
C GLN A 158 6.48 -19.14 -15.12
N VAL A 159 6.14 -17.89 -14.79
CA VAL A 159 5.58 -17.52 -13.48
C VAL A 159 4.09 -17.88 -13.43
N GLY A 160 3.78 -19.07 -12.91
CA GLY A 160 2.39 -19.49 -12.64
C GLY A 160 2.02 -19.58 -11.15
N ASP A 161 0.86 -20.19 -10.88
CA ASP A 161 0.27 -20.34 -9.53
C ASP A 161 1.21 -20.99 -8.51
N ALA A 162 2.14 -21.85 -8.96
CA ALA A 162 3.12 -22.49 -8.09
C ALA A 162 4.11 -21.51 -7.42
N HIS A 163 4.23 -20.29 -7.96
CA HIS A 163 5.12 -19.25 -7.47
C HIS A 163 4.40 -18.19 -6.62
N THR A 164 3.08 -18.28 -6.47
CA THR A 164 2.29 -17.31 -5.70
C THR A 164 2.76 -17.26 -4.24
N GLY A 165 3.12 -16.06 -3.77
CA GLY A 165 3.61 -15.83 -2.41
C GLY A 165 5.05 -16.30 -2.16
N ARG A 166 5.79 -16.67 -3.21
CA ARG A 166 7.19 -17.09 -3.13
C ARG A 166 8.11 -16.06 -3.75
N VAL A 167 9.40 -16.17 -3.42
CA VAL A 167 10.46 -15.37 -4.02
C VAL A 167 11.17 -16.25 -5.05
N VAL A 168 11.03 -15.89 -6.33
CA VAL A 168 11.61 -16.56 -7.50
C VAL A 168 12.67 -15.71 -8.16
#